data_AF-A0A7S2VD42-F1
#
_entry.id   AF-A0A7S2VD42-F1
#
_cell.length_a   1.000
_cell.length_b   1.000
_cell.length_c   1.000
_cell.angle_alpha   90.00
_cell.angle_beta   90.00
_cell.angle_gamma   90.00
#
_symmetry.space_group_name_H-M   'P 1'
#
loop_
_entity.id
_entity.type
_entity.pdbx_description
1 polymer ?
#
loop_
_entity_poly.entity_id
_entity_poly.type
_entity_poly.pdbx_seq_one_letter_code
_entity_poly.pdbx_strand_id
1 'polypeptide(L)'
;QVLVRKNIEFFEALPDDTQTTIQGRPRPVVLGQVGIRCCFCARLHPSARAPGATCYPSKRSGIYQAAQNIANTHWAEQCTLVPNAFRNALNAARHQKSTARASKHMWSNRATALGVFEDEDGLRFADSVNALGFPMDDIA
;
A
#
# COMPACT_ATOMS: atom_id res chain seq x y z
N GLN A 1 -11.84 7.01 3.44
CA GLN A 1 -11.01 8.17 3.87
C GLN A 1 -10.12 8.66 2.73
N VAL A 2 -10.29 9.92 2.29
CA VAL A 2 -9.51 10.51 1.17
C VAL A 2 -8.07 10.81 1.56
N LEU A 3 -7.84 11.24 2.81
CA LEU A 3 -6.52 11.62 3.34
C LEU A 3 -5.50 10.47 3.23
N VAL A 4 -5.88 9.28 3.72
CA VAL A 4 -5.03 8.09 3.64
C VAL A 4 -4.73 7.70 2.20
N ARG A 5 -5.74 7.75 1.33
CA ARG A 5 -5.58 7.38 -0.08
C ARG A 5 -4.55 8.25 -0.81
N LYS A 6 -4.57 9.56 -0.57
CA LYS A 6 -3.66 10.50 -1.25
C LYS A 6 -2.19 10.38 -0.82
N ASN A 7 -1.91 9.79 0.34
CA ASN A 7 -0.57 9.75 0.93
C ASN A 7 0.02 8.32 1.00
N ILE A 8 -0.61 7.38 0.30
CA ILE A 8 -0.07 6.04 0.08
C ILE A 8 0.38 5.91 -1.36
N GLU A 9 1.58 5.35 -1.50
CA GLU A 9 2.23 5.00 -2.76
C GLU A 9 2.16 3.49 -2.96
N PHE A 10 1.89 3.07 -4.20
CA PHE A 10 2.07 1.68 -4.64
C PHE A 10 3.46 1.54 -5.25
N PHE A 11 4.15 0.44 -4.98
CA PHE A 11 5.50 0.21 -5.48
C PHE A 11 5.77 -1.29 -5.61
N GLU A 12 6.78 -1.65 -6.39
CA GLU A 12 7.27 -3.02 -6.51
C GLU A 12 8.41 -3.28 -5.52
N ALA A 13 8.39 -4.47 -4.92
CA ALA A 13 9.49 -4.97 -4.11
C ALA A 13 10.76 -5.06 -4.95
N LEU A 14 11.81 -4.36 -4.51
CA LEU A 14 13.16 -4.46 -5.05
C LEU A 14 13.96 -5.53 -4.30
N PRO A 15 15.15 -5.92 -4.78
CA PRO A 15 15.97 -6.93 -4.11
C PRO A 15 16.19 -6.63 -2.61
N ASP A 16 16.44 -5.36 -2.27
CA ASP A 16 16.63 -4.90 -0.88
C ASP A 16 15.40 -5.13 0.01
N ASP A 17 14.19 -5.06 -0.57
CA ASP A 17 12.95 -5.32 0.14
C ASP A 17 12.74 -6.81 0.43
N THR A 18 13.24 -7.70 -0.45
CA THR A 18 13.12 -9.16 -0.28
C THR A 18 14.06 -9.72 0.79
N GLN A 19 15.20 -9.06 1.03
CA GLN A 19 16.17 -9.44 2.05
C GLN A 19 15.71 -9.07 3.46
N THR A 20 14.77 -8.13 3.58
CA THR A 20 14.24 -7.69 4.87
C THR A 20 13.18 -8.70 5.33
N THR A 21 13.55 -9.61 6.24
CA THR A 21 12.59 -10.58 6.79
C THR A 21 11.52 -9.85 7.61
N ILE A 22 10.29 -9.79 7.08
CA ILE A 22 9.14 -9.25 7.80
C ILE A 22 8.63 -10.33 8.76
N GLN A 23 8.98 -10.20 10.04
CA GLN A 23 8.51 -11.11 11.10
C GLN A 23 6.97 -11.21 11.11
N GLY A 24 6.44 -12.43 11.14
CA GLY A 24 5.01 -12.70 11.25
C GLY A 24 4.23 -12.77 9.93
N ARG A 25 4.88 -12.64 8.76
CA ARG A 25 4.24 -12.94 7.47
C ARG A 25 4.38 -14.44 7.14
N PRO A 26 3.31 -15.15 6.75
CA PRO A 26 3.38 -16.57 6.41
C PRO A 26 4.10 -16.85 5.08
N ARG A 27 4.32 -15.84 4.24
CA ARG A 27 5.03 -15.95 2.96
C ARG A 27 6.10 -14.86 2.86
N PRO A 28 7.28 -15.15 2.29
CA PRO A 28 8.29 -14.13 2.00
C PRO A 28 7.79 -13.15 0.93
N VAL A 29 8.34 -11.94 0.92
CA VAL A 29 8.10 -10.97 -0.16
C VAL A 29 8.93 -11.38 -1.36
N VAL A 30 8.30 -11.48 -2.53
CA VAL A 30 8.95 -11.89 -3.78
C VAL A 30 9.34 -10.64 -4.59
N LEU A 31 10.41 -10.73 -5.38
CA LEU A 31 10.83 -9.65 -6.28
C LEU A 31 9.68 -9.27 -7.25
N GLY A 32 9.45 -7.97 -7.41
CA GLY A 32 8.35 -7.45 -8.23
C GLY A 32 6.97 -7.53 -7.55
N GLN A 33 6.88 -8.03 -6.32
CA GLN A 33 5.61 -8.04 -5.60
C GLN A 33 5.19 -6.60 -5.27
N VAL A 34 3.98 -6.22 -5.64
CA VAL A 34 3.41 -4.90 -5.35
C VAL A 34 3.04 -4.79 -3.88
N GLY A 35 3.60 -3.78 -3.25
CA GLY A 35 3.26 -3.33 -1.90
C GLY A 35 2.66 -1.93 -1.91
N ILE A 36 2.27 -1.50 -0.71
CA ILE A 36 1.95 -0.10 -0.43
C ILE A 36 2.91 0.43 0.64
N ARG A 37 3.29 1.71 0.52
CA ARG A 37 4.20 2.36 1.46
C ARG A 37 3.79 3.80 1.78
N CYS A 38 4.37 4.30 2.87
CA CYS A 38 4.28 5.68 3.30
C CYS A 38 4.99 6.62 2.32
N CYS A 39 4.30 7.61 1.75
CA CYS A 39 4.91 8.55 0.81
C CYS A 39 5.93 9.50 1.47
N PHE A 40 5.80 9.76 2.78
CA PHE A 40 6.68 10.70 3.50
C PHE A 40 8.09 10.13 3.71
N CYS A 41 8.20 8.82 3.94
CA CYS A 41 9.47 8.14 4.17
C CYS A 41 9.87 7.17 3.06
N ALA A 42 9.13 7.12 1.93
CA ALA A 42 9.44 6.26 0.79
C ALA A 42 10.86 6.47 0.24
N ARG A 43 11.32 7.72 0.27
CA ARG A 43 12.68 8.15 -0.11
C ARG A 43 13.81 7.65 0.80
N LEU A 44 13.50 7.15 1.99
CA LEU A 44 14.49 6.52 2.85
C LEU A 44 14.74 5.07 2.41
N HIS A 45 15.97 4.59 2.58
CA HIS A 45 16.30 3.18 2.42
C HIS A 45 15.43 2.29 3.34
N PRO A 46 15.00 1.08 2.93
CA PRO A 46 14.13 0.22 3.74
C PRO A 46 14.59 0.04 5.20
N SER A 47 15.90 -0.12 5.44
CA SER A 47 16.47 -0.26 6.80
C SER A 47 16.37 1.00 7.68
N ALA A 48 16.19 2.18 7.09
CA ALA A 48 16.06 3.45 7.80
C ALA A 48 14.59 3.85 8.02
N ARG A 49 13.63 3.09 7.49
CA ARG A 49 12.20 3.35 7.67
C ARG A 49 11.75 2.83 9.02
N ALA A 50 10.94 3.62 9.73
CA ALA A 50 10.31 3.14 10.95
C ALA A 50 9.37 1.95 10.66
N PRO A 51 9.17 1.03 11.63
CA PRO A 51 8.28 -0.13 11.44
C PRO A 51 6.89 0.26 10.94
N GLY A 52 6.30 -0.63 10.13
CA GLY A 52 4.97 -0.41 9.54
C GLY A 52 4.93 0.61 8.40
N ALA A 53 6.07 1.12 7.91
CA ALA A 53 6.12 2.03 6.77
C ALA A 53 5.65 1.41 5.45
N THR A 54 5.77 0.08 5.34
CA THR A 54 5.54 -0.71 4.15
C THR A 54 4.66 -1.90 4.48
N CYS A 55 3.73 -2.26 3.60
CA CYS A 55 2.89 -3.44 3.71
C CYS A 55 2.74 -4.12 2.34
N TYR A 56 2.80 -5.46 2.33
CA TYR A 56 2.64 -6.28 1.13
C TYR A 56 1.37 -7.14 1.22
N PRO A 57 0.19 -6.59 0.88
CA PRO A 57 -1.03 -7.37 0.84
C PRO A 57 -0.94 -8.42 -0.26
N SER A 58 -1.46 -9.63 0.00
CA SER A 58 -1.49 -10.70 -1.00
C SER A 58 -2.68 -10.63 -1.96
N LYS A 59 -3.71 -9.83 -1.60
CA LYS A 59 -4.94 -9.66 -2.39
C LYS A 59 -5.35 -8.20 -2.41
N ARG A 60 -6.04 -7.78 -3.46
CA ARG A 60 -6.49 -6.40 -3.66
C ARG A 60 -7.50 -5.96 -2.60
N SER A 61 -8.33 -6.90 -2.15
CA SER A 61 -9.27 -6.69 -1.03
C SER A 61 -8.55 -6.33 0.29
N GLY A 62 -7.29 -6.76 0.45
CA GLY A 62 -6.44 -6.48 1.60
C GLY A 62 -5.79 -5.09 1.60
N ILE A 63 -5.73 -4.40 0.45
CA ILE A 63 -5.07 -3.09 0.31
C ILE A 63 -5.68 -2.07 1.27
N TYR A 64 -7.01 -2.07 1.42
CA TYR A 64 -7.67 -1.17 2.36
C TYR A 64 -7.17 -1.39 3.80
N GLN A 65 -7.11 -2.64 4.25
CA GLN A 65 -6.69 -2.96 5.61
C GLN A 65 -5.22 -2.61 5.82
N ALA A 66 -4.36 -2.94 4.85
CA ALA A 66 -2.95 -2.56 4.87
C ALA A 66 -2.77 -1.03 4.95
N ALA A 67 -3.56 -0.27 4.19
CA ALA A 67 -3.54 1.19 4.22
C ALA A 67 -3.98 1.75 5.58
N GLN A 68 -5.00 1.13 6.21
CA GLN A 68 -5.41 1.49 7.56
C GLN A 68 -4.32 1.14 8.59
N ASN A 69 -3.59 0.03 8.42
CA ASN A 69 -2.49 -0.32 9.32
C ASN A 69 -1.37 0.72 9.26
N ILE A 70 -0.94 1.15 8.07
CA ILE A 70 0.07 2.22 7.90
C ILE A 70 -0.43 3.52 8.55
N ALA A 71 -1.67 3.91 8.27
CA ALA A 71 -2.24 5.12 8.86
C ALA A 71 -2.31 5.04 10.38
N ASN A 72 -2.69 3.87 10.91
CA ASN A 72 -3.02 3.75 12.32
C ASN A 72 -1.81 3.55 13.23
N THR A 73 -0.75 2.95 12.71
CA THR A 73 0.47 2.63 13.45
C THR A 73 1.60 3.56 13.03
N HIS A 74 2.00 3.47 11.77
CA HIS A 74 3.18 4.17 11.26
C HIS A 74 2.99 5.69 11.25
N TRP A 75 1.92 6.22 10.65
CA TRP A 75 1.73 7.67 10.60
C TRP A 75 1.37 8.31 11.93
N ALA A 76 0.55 7.63 12.73
CA ALA A 76 0.08 8.16 13.99
C ALA A 76 1.21 8.23 15.03
N GLU A 77 2.11 7.23 15.03
CA GLU A 77 3.05 7.04 16.13
C GLU A 77 4.50 7.06 15.65
N GLN A 78 4.86 6.27 14.63
CA GLN A 78 6.26 5.89 14.38
C GLN A 78 7.03 6.82 13.42
N CYS A 79 6.37 7.43 12.44
CA CYS A 79 7.05 8.05 11.30
C CYS A 79 7.49 9.50 11.55
N THR A 80 8.77 9.75 11.83
CA THR A 80 9.31 11.09 12.08
C THR A 80 9.19 12.07 10.90
N LEU A 81 9.00 11.57 9.68
CA LEU A 81 8.86 12.39 8.48
C LEU A 81 7.43 12.83 8.17
N VAL A 82 6.42 12.32 8.90
CA VAL A 82 5.03 12.77 8.74
C VAL A 82 4.85 14.13 9.42
N PRO A 83 4.40 15.17 8.70
CA PRO A 83 4.17 16.49 9.30
C PRO A 83 3.12 16.45 10.41
N ASN A 84 3.34 17.22 11.48
CA ASN A 84 2.41 17.28 12.62
C ASN A 84 0.99 17.73 12.20
N ALA A 85 0.89 18.67 11.27
CA ALA A 85 -0.40 19.09 10.72
C ALA A 85 -1.17 17.91 10.07
N PHE A 86 -0.46 17.02 9.37
CA PHE A 86 -1.06 15.82 8.79
C PHE A 86 -1.49 14.82 9.87
N ARG A 87 -0.66 14.58 10.90
CA ARG A 87 -1.01 13.70 12.03
C ARG A 87 -2.27 14.19 12.75
N ASN A 88 -2.37 15.48 12.99
CA ASN A 88 -3.53 16.09 13.63
C ASN A 88 -4.80 15.93 12.77
N ALA A 89 -4.69 16.17 11.46
CA ALA A 89 -5.80 15.96 10.53
C ALA A 89 -6.22 14.48 10.46
N LEU A 90 -5.27 13.55 10.49
CA LEU A 90 -5.54 12.12 10.53
C LEU A 90 -6.29 11.73 11.81
N ASN A 91 -5.85 12.20 12.97
CA ASN A 91 -6.50 11.93 14.24
C ASN A 91 -7.91 12.52 14.30
N ALA A 92 -8.12 13.75 13.80
CA ALA A 92 -9.45 14.34 13.69
C ALA A 92 -10.37 13.52 12.78
N ALA A 93 -9.85 13.02 11.64
CA ALA A 93 -10.62 12.22 10.69
C ALA A 93 -10.98 10.82 11.21
N ARG A 94 -10.20 10.24 12.14
CA ARG A 94 -10.50 8.92 12.74
C ARG A 94 -11.84 8.91 13.49
N HIS A 95 -12.22 10.04 14.08
CA HIS A 95 -13.47 10.16 14.83
C HIS A 95 -14.69 10.40 13.95
N GLN A 96 -14.50 10.63 12.64
CA GLN A 96 -15.59 10.81 11.69
C GLN A 96 -15.99 9.45 11.09
N LYS A 97 -17.25 9.05 11.27
CA LYS A 97 -17.81 7.82 10.67
C LYS A 97 -17.88 7.97 9.14
N SER A 98 -16.82 7.54 8.44
CA SER A 98 -16.88 7.37 6.99
C SER A 98 -17.47 6.00 6.63
N THR A 99 -18.27 5.93 5.56
CA THR A 99 -18.85 4.68 5.03
C THR A 99 -17.72 3.72 4.57
N ALA A 100 -17.37 2.76 5.43
CA ALA A 100 -16.25 1.85 5.24
C ALA A 100 -16.39 0.95 3.99
N ARG A 101 -17.62 0.58 3.61
CA ARG A 101 -17.90 -0.30 2.46
C ARG A 101 -17.60 0.36 1.12
N ALA A 102 -18.04 1.62 0.92
CA ALA A 102 -17.69 2.40 -0.26
C ALA A 102 -16.17 2.61 -0.37
N SER A 103 -15.51 2.77 0.78
CA SER A 103 -14.05 2.96 0.84
C SER A 103 -13.28 1.76 0.29
N LYS A 104 -13.64 0.51 0.64
CA LYS A 104 -12.93 -0.70 0.17
C LYS A 104 -12.97 -0.88 -1.35
N HIS A 105 -14.13 -0.71 -1.97
CA HIS A 105 -14.27 -0.80 -3.44
C HIS A 105 -13.42 0.26 -4.15
N MET A 106 -13.37 1.50 -3.63
CA MET A 106 -12.52 2.53 -4.24
C MET A 106 -11.02 2.21 -4.20
N TRP A 107 -10.54 1.54 -3.15
CA TRP A 107 -9.14 1.09 -3.10
C TRP A 107 -8.87 -0.01 -4.12
N SER A 108 -9.78 -0.98 -4.24
CA SER A 108 -9.66 -2.02 -5.25
C SER A 108 -9.69 -1.42 -6.66
N ASN A 109 -10.62 -0.51 -6.95
CA ASN A 109 -10.72 0.13 -8.28
C ASN A 109 -9.50 0.98 -8.59
N ARG A 110 -8.94 1.70 -7.61
CA ARG A 110 -7.67 2.43 -7.80
C ARG A 110 -6.52 1.48 -8.10
N ALA A 111 -6.47 0.33 -7.45
CA ALA A 111 -5.47 -0.69 -7.73
C ALA A 111 -5.62 -1.22 -9.17
N THR A 112 -6.85 -1.54 -9.63
CA THR A 112 -7.08 -1.87 -11.06
C THR A 112 -6.58 -0.75 -11.96
N ALA A 113 -6.97 0.49 -11.71
CA ALA A 113 -6.61 1.62 -12.58
C ALA A 113 -5.09 1.85 -12.68
N LEU A 114 -4.32 1.35 -11.70
CA LEU A 114 -2.86 1.36 -11.69
C LEU A 114 -2.25 0.07 -12.26
N GLY A 115 -3.07 -0.83 -12.82
CA GLY A 115 -2.64 -2.12 -13.34
C GLY A 115 -2.25 -3.16 -12.30
N VAL A 116 -2.71 -3.00 -11.07
CA VAL A 116 -2.45 -3.99 -10.02
C VAL A 116 -3.39 -5.18 -10.18
N PHE A 117 -2.82 -6.36 -10.40
CA PHE A 117 -3.54 -7.63 -10.48
C PHE A 117 -3.07 -8.61 -9.39
N GLU A 118 -3.86 -9.67 -9.18
CA GLU A 118 -3.52 -10.74 -8.23
C GLU A 118 -2.84 -11.88 -8.98
N ASP A 119 -1.71 -12.32 -8.45
CA ASP A 119 -0.86 -13.41 -8.93
C ASP A 119 -0.65 -14.45 -7.80
N GLU A 120 -0.07 -15.60 -8.10
CA GLU A 120 0.15 -16.68 -7.11
C GLU A 120 0.97 -16.24 -5.89
N ASP A 121 1.95 -15.35 -6.13
CA ASP A 121 2.87 -14.83 -5.13
C ASP A 121 2.37 -13.54 -4.42
N GLY A 122 1.29 -12.94 -4.90
CA GLY A 122 0.72 -11.74 -4.30
C GLY A 122 0.16 -10.76 -5.34
N LEU A 123 0.53 -9.49 -5.23
CA LEU A 123 0.10 -8.47 -6.19
C LEU A 123 1.26 -8.16 -7.15
N ARG A 124 0.94 -7.83 -8.40
CA ARG A 124 1.91 -7.38 -9.42
C ARG A 124 1.35 -6.20 -10.21
N PHE A 125 2.23 -5.39 -10.82
CA PHE A 125 1.82 -4.46 -11.86
C PHE A 125 1.82 -5.17 -13.20
N ALA A 126 0.84 -4.87 -14.04
CA ALA A 126 0.84 -5.27 -15.43
C ALA A 126 1.76 -4.36 -16.24
N ASP A 127 2.51 -4.94 -17.18
CA ASP A 127 3.36 -4.19 -18.12
C ASP A 127 2.54 -3.25 -19.01
N SER A 128 1.33 -3.68 -19.37
CA SER A 128 0.36 -2.87 -20.09
C SER A 128 -1.05 -3.15 -19.61
N VAL A 129 -1.90 -2.12 -19.61
CA VAL A 129 -3.30 -2.23 -19.21
C VAL A 129 -4.24 -1.64 -20.25
N ASN A 130 -5.43 -2.23 -20.38
CA ASN A 130 -6.49 -1.65 -21.18
C ASN A 130 -7.12 -0.42 -20.51
N ALA A 131 -8.07 0.23 -21.21
CA ALA A 131 -8.79 1.40 -20.70
C ALA A 131 -9.55 1.15 -19.38
N LEU A 132 -9.76 -0.11 -19.01
CA LEU A 132 -10.42 -0.52 -17.76
C LEU A 132 -9.40 -0.86 -16.66
N GLY A 133 -8.10 -0.78 -16.93
CA GLY A 133 -7.00 -1.07 -16.00
C GLY A 133 -6.72 -2.57 -15.79
N PHE A 134 -7.27 -3.44 -16.63
CA PHE A 134 -6.91 -4.86 -16.61
C PHE A 134 -5.68 -5.10 -17.48
N PRO A 135 -4.82 -6.08 -17.15
CA PRO A 135 -3.70 -6.47 -18.00
C PRO A 135 -4.19 -6.67 -19.44
N MET A 136 -3.52 -6.05 -20.42
CA MET A 136 -3.65 -6.53 -21.79
C MET A 136 -2.77 -7.76 -21.86
N ASP A 137 -3.36 -8.95 -21.75
CA ASP A 137 -2.62 -10.15 -22.08
C ASP A 137 -2.22 -10.05 -23.56
N ASP A 138 -0.91 -10.14 -23.84
CA ASP A 138 -0.43 -10.54 -25.15
C ASP A 138 -1.09 -11.89 -25.44
N ILE A 139 -2.09 -11.88 -26.31
CA ILE A 139 -2.61 -13.10 -26.93
C ILE A 139 -1.45 -13.66 -27.75
N ALA A 140 -0.73 -14.63 -27.19
CA ALA A 140 0.09 -15.57 -27.93
C ALA A 140 -0.75 -16.80 -28.28
#